data_AF-A0A0M4JXC8-F1
#
_entry.id   AF-A0A0M4JXC8-F1
#
_cell.length_a   1.000
_cell.length_b   1.000
_cell.length_c   1.000
_cell.angle_alpha   90.00
_cell.angle_beta   90.00
_cell.angle_gamma   90.00
#
_symmetry.space_group_name_H-M   'P 1'
#
loop_
_entity.id
_entity.type
_entity.pdbx_description
1 polymer ?
#
loop_
_entity_poly.entity_id
_entity_poly.type
_entity_poly.pdbx_seq_one_letter_code
_entity_poly.pdbx_strand_id
1 'polypeptide(L)'
;MKKLLIILSTSALSVGAIAPVVNFSLYAPVEIITKKISYSYDFKKFNWNNLQFKTINGISQAELTNEEFTKALRDCVEKMFEEIPEEISNVYFINSITTNFNGDLGSKNSQAEEFSKEFEDANKNINAMNIKNHTLVIERYNDPTLGYLYFANVYASINNQKIRLFGLNSSKPFQTLDDLKNEFENIFELEIHKEIRIDGYDKNPWGLKFPQNVPFPPEYYIIGWFMSANEESKKMRKDVLKHINEVKKVKLNEIDRPETVYRAIFDKDTNTYSPGKAYEDSVRVDEDYFYIGITNKEGAFGEYKILIKNTPGKEDSN
;
A
#
# COMPACT_ATOMS: atom_id res chain seq x y z
N MET A 1 -28.03 62.10 -1.36
CA MET A 1 -27.22 61.64 -0.21
C MET A 1 -27.46 60.15 0.02
N LYS A 2 -26.41 59.38 0.39
CA LYS A 2 -26.40 58.07 1.08
C LYS A 2 -27.25 56.87 0.52
N LYS A 3 -26.50 55.91 -0.06
CA LYS A 3 -26.50 54.43 0.16
C LYS A 3 -27.78 53.58 0.10
N LEU A 4 -27.72 52.50 -0.71
CA LEU A 4 -27.98 51.04 -0.47
C LEU A 4 -28.48 50.41 -1.80
N LEU A 5 -27.76 49.49 -2.50
CA LEU A 5 -27.52 48.06 -2.21
C LEU A 5 -28.83 47.35 -1.75
N ILE A 6 -29.30 46.21 -2.27
CA ILE A 6 -28.73 45.09 -3.04
C ILE A 6 -29.94 44.36 -3.72
N ILE A 7 -29.90 43.47 -4.72
CA ILE A 7 -28.90 42.51 -5.24
C ILE A 7 -29.07 42.34 -6.79
N LEU A 8 -28.35 41.39 -7.40
CA LEU A 8 -28.54 40.86 -8.76
C LEU A 8 -28.87 39.35 -8.70
N SER A 9 -29.71 38.85 -9.60
CA SER A 9 -29.77 37.41 -9.92
C SER A 9 -30.31 37.16 -11.34
N THR A 10 -29.66 37.74 -12.35
CA THR A 10 -29.88 37.36 -13.75
C THR A 10 -29.09 36.09 -14.07
N SER A 11 -29.80 35.05 -14.45
CA SER A 11 -29.25 33.82 -15.02
C SER A 11 -28.92 33.99 -16.52
N ALA A 12 -28.03 33.11 -17.02
CA ALA A 12 -27.63 32.98 -18.43
C ALA A 12 -26.82 34.17 -19.03
N LEU A 13 -25.82 33.98 -19.89
CA LEU A 13 -25.23 32.76 -20.46
C LEU A 13 -23.78 33.11 -20.86
N SER A 14 -22.79 32.31 -20.47
CA SER A 14 -21.47 32.33 -21.11
C SER A 14 -21.01 30.90 -21.32
N VAL A 15 -20.86 30.52 -22.59
CA VAL A 15 -20.36 29.21 -23.02
C VAL A 15 -18.87 29.14 -22.70
N GLY A 16 -18.55 28.89 -21.43
CA GLY A 16 -17.23 28.42 -21.03
C GLY A 16 -17.09 27.00 -21.55
N ALA A 17 -16.00 26.72 -22.27
CA ALA A 17 -15.68 25.36 -22.66
C ALA A 17 -15.70 24.48 -21.41
N ILE A 18 -16.42 23.36 -21.47
CA ILE A 18 -16.18 22.25 -20.55
C ILE A 18 -14.81 21.72 -20.96
N ALA A 19 -13.76 22.36 -20.44
CA ALA A 19 -12.49 21.69 -20.29
C ALA A 19 -12.84 20.41 -19.52
N PRO A 20 -12.63 19.20 -20.08
CA PRO A 20 -12.64 18.04 -19.23
C PRO A 20 -11.62 18.35 -18.14
N VAL A 21 -12.08 18.32 -16.89
CA VAL A 21 -11.16 18.02 -15.79
C VAL A 21 -10.74 16.59 -16.10
N VAL A 22 -9.71 16.46 -16.94
CA VAL A 22 -8.92 15.26 -17.03
C VAL A 22 -8.30 15.19 -15.66
N ASN A 23 -8.99 14.46 -14.79
CA ASN A 23 -8.48 14.09 -13.51
C ASN A 23 -7.36 13.10 -13.83
N PHE A 24 -6.20 13.64 -14.22
CA PHE A 24 -4.92 13.01 -14.00
C PHE A 24 -4.78 12.93 -12.48
N SER A 25 -5.51 11.99 -11.89
CA SER A 25 -4.87 11.04 -11.00
C SER A 25 -3.73 10.45 -11.80
N LEU A 26 -2.59 11.16 -11.77
CA LEU A 26 -1.27 10.58 -11.81
C LEU A 26 -1.33 9.48 -10.76
N TYR A 27 -1.66 8.27 -11.21
CA TYR A 27 -1.66 7.11 -10.35
C TYR A 27 -0.24 7.04 -9.81
N ALA A 28 -0.13 7.27 -8.50
CA ALA A 28 1.13 7.18 -7.81
C ALA A 28 1.82 5.89 -8.24
N PRO A 29 3.12 5.90 -8.59
CA PRO A 29 3.84 4.67 -8.77
C PRO A 29 3.79 3.90 -7.44
N VAL A 30 3.03 2.81 -7.45
CA VAL A 30 2.66 2.04 -6.27
C VAL A 30 3.26 0.65 -6.34
N GLU A 31 4.00 0.26 -5.29
CA GLU A 31 4.33 -1.14 -5.04
C GLU A 31 3.14 -1.79 -4.34
N ILE A 32 2.50 -2.77 -4.98
CA ILE A 32 1.43 -3.57 -4.37
C ILE A 32 2.07 -4.70 -3.56
N ILE A 33 1.77 -4.74 -2.26
CA ILE A 33 2.23 -5.78 -1.33
C ILE A 33 1.02 -6.55 -0.83
N THR A 34 0.93 -7.84 -1.15
CA THR A 34 -0.11 -8.74 -0.64
C THR A 34 0.40 -9.51 0.57
N LYS A 35 -0.32 -9.46 1.69
CA LYS A 35 -0.08 -10.26 2.90
C LYS A 35 -1.25 -11.22 3.14
N LYS A 36 -0.94 -12.45 3.57
CA LYS A 36 -1.94 -13.44 4.01
C LYS A 36 -1.84 -13.60 5.51
N ILE A 37 -2.91 -13.28 6.21
CA ILE A 37 -2.98 -13.26 7.67
C ILE A 37 -4.22 -14.05 8.06
N SER A 38 -4.09 -15.04 8.95
CA SER A 38 -5.20 -15.91 9.33
C SER A 38 -5.37 -16.02 10.85
N TYR A 39 -6.56 -16.46 11.26
CA TYR A 39 -6.84 -17.00 12.58
C TYR A 39 -7.59 -18.32 12.46
N SER A 40 -7.35 -19.21 13.42
CA SER A 40 -8.09 -20.46 13.58
C SER A 40 -8.82 -20.50 14.91
N TYR A 41 -9.96 -21.20 14.95
CA TYR A 41 -10.71 -21.46 16.16
C TYR A 41 -11.36 -22.85 16.13
N ASP A 42 -11.18 -23.64 17.19
CA ASP A 42 -11.80 -24.96 17.33
C ASP A 42 -13.24 -24.83 17.85
N PHE A 43 -14.21 -25.13 17.00
CA PHE A 43 -15.62 -25.07 17.36
C PHE A 43 -16.03 -26.06 18.46
N LYS A 44 -15.22 -27.08 18.79
CA LYS A 44 -15.44 -27.95 19.97
C LYS A 44 -15.48 -27.16 21.29
N LYS A 45 -14.86 -25.98 21.33
CA LYS A 45 -14.81 -25.10 22.52
C LYS A 45 -16.13 -24.39 22.83
N PHE A 46 -17.11 -24.38 21.92
CA PHE A 46 -18.44 -23.84 22.23
C PHE A 46 -19.25 -24.77 23.14
N ASN A 47 -20.28 -24.24 23.80
CA ASN A 47 -21.21 -25.04 24.60
C ASN A 47 -22.30 -25.66 23.72
N TRP A 48 -22.04 -26.86 23.20
CA TRP A 48 -22.97 -27.61 22.34
C TRP A 48 -24.15 -28.25 23.09
N ASN A 49 -24.01 -28.49 24.40
CA ASN A 49 -24.93 -29.35 25.15
C ASN A 49 -26.33 -28.74 25.35
N ASN A 50 -26.46 -27.41 25.21
CA ASN A 50 -27.69 -26.65 25.45
C ASN A 50 -28.10 -25.77 24.24
N LEU A 51 -27.84 -26.24 23.01
CA LEU A 51 -28.18 -25.52 21.78
C LEU A 51 -29.70 -25.28 21.65
N GLN A 52 -30.13 -24.04 21.89
CA GLN A 52 -31.52 -23.62 21.74
C GLN A 52 -31.79 -23.08 20.33
N PHE A 53 -32.44 -23.90 19.51
CA PHE A 53 -32.95 -23.46 18.21
C PHE A 53 -34.21 -22.60 18.36
N LYS A 54 -34.19 -21.41 17.74
CA LYS A 54 -35.30 -20.46 17.66
C LYS A 54 -35.68 -20.24 16.20
N THR A 55 -36.97 -20.12 15.91
CA THR A 55 -37.43 -19.82 14.56
C THR A 55 -37.29 -18.32 14.27
N ILE A 56 -36.45 -17.97 13.30
CA ILE A 56 -36.22 -16.60 12.83
C ILE A 56 -36.49 -16.58 11.32
N ASN A 57 -37.41 -15.74 10.86
CA ASN A 57 -37.81 -15.65 9.45
C ASN A 57 -38.17 -17.00 8.79
N GLY A 58 -38.75 -17.93 9.57
CA GLY A 58 -39.11 -19.27 9.12
C GLY A 58 -37.99 -20.32 9.20
N ILE A 59 -36.75 -19.92 9.48
CA ILE A 59 -35.59 -20.82 9.60
C ILE A 59 -35.33 -21.13 11.09
N SER A 60 -35.07 -22.39 11.41
CA SER A 60 -34.71 -22.82 12.78
C SER A 60 -33.22 -22.55 13.01
N GLN A 61 -32.87 -21.46 13.69
CA GLN A 61 -31.49 -21.01 13.90
C GLN A 61 -31.05 -21.14 15.36
N ALA A 62 -29.77 -21.42 15.61
CA ALA A 62 -29.12 -21.30 16.92
C ALA A 62 -27.81 -20.52 16.79
N GLU A 63 -27.43 -19.76 17.81
CA GLU A 63 -26.22 -18.93 17.79
C GLU A 63 -25.24 -19.36 18.90
N LEU A 64 -23.96 -19.46 18.55
CA LEU A 64 -22.83 -19.77 19.44
C LEU A 64 -21.78 -18.67 19.36
N THR A 65 -21.34 -18.17 20.52
CA THR A 65 -20.34 -17.10 20.64
C THR A 65 -19.64 -17.24 21.99
N ASN A 66 -18.39 -16.78 22.07
CA ASN A 66 -17.68 -16.56 23.33
C ASN A 66 -16.58 -15.49 23.14
N GLU A 67 -15.94 -15.12 24.25
CA GLU A 67 -14.88 -14.10 24.26
C GLU A 67 -13.63 -14.56 23.49
N GLU A 68 -13.23 -15.83 23.58
CA GLU A 68 -12.07 -16.36 22.86
C GLU A 68 -12.22 -16.24 21.34
N PHE A 69 -13.40 -16.57 20.79
CA PHE A 69 -13.65 -16.51 19.36
C PHE A 69 -13.69 -15.07 18.84
N THR A 70 -14.27 -14.16 19.64
CA THR A 70 -14.27 -12.73 19.33
C THR A 70 -12.85 -12.14 19.40
N LYS A 71 -12.06 -12.58 20.39
CA LYS A 71 -10.66 -12.19 20.53
C LYS A 71 -9.80 -12.69 19.37
N ALA A 72 -9.96 -13.94 18.92
CA ALA A 72 -9.19 -14.49 17.81
C ALA A 72 -9.31 -13.64 16.52
N LEU A 73 -10.51 -13.15 16.21
CA LEU A 73 -10.73 -12.20 15.11
C LEU A 73 -10.07 -10.83 15.39
N ARG A 74 -10.20 -10.30 16.61
CA ARG A 74 -9.62 -9.01 17.02
C ARG A 74 -8.09 -9.01 16.91
N ASP A 75 -7.44 -10.01 17.50
CA ASP A 75 -5.97 -10.18 17.46
C ASP A 75 -5.47 -10.32 16.00
N CYS A 76 -6.28 -10.96 15.12
CA CYS A 76 -5.99 -11.05 13.69
C CYS A 76 -6.05 -9.68 13.00
N VAL A 77 -7.07 -8.87 13.28
CA VAL A 77 -7.22 -7.51 12.73
C VAL A 77 -6.11 -6.57 13.24
N GLU A 78 -5.75 -6.67 14.52
CA GLU A 78 -4.64 -5.89 15.10
C GLU A 78 -3.33 -6.19 14.38
N LYS A 79 -3.01 -7.48 14.16
CA LYS A 79 -1.88 -7.91 13.34
C LYS A 79 -1.97 -7.44 11.88
N MET A 80 -3.16 -7.37 11.28
CA MET A 80 -3.32 -6.79 9.94
C MET A 80 -2.97 -5.30 9.92
N PHE A 81 -3.26 -4.53 10.97
CA PHE A 81 -2.86 -3.12 11.07
C PHE A 81 -1.35 -2.95 11.31
N GLU A 82 -0.73 -3.78 12.15
CA GLU A 82 0.72 -3.77 12.41
C GLU A 82 1.57 -3.99 11.14
N GLU A 83 1.06 -4.77 10.19
CA GLU A 83 1.73 -5.09 8.92
C GLU A 83 1.66 -3.96 7.87
N ILE A 84 0.92 -2.87 8.11
CA ILE A 84 0.78 -1.74 7.18
C ILE A 84 1.76 -0.61 7.59
N PRO A 85 2.83 -0.34 6.83
CA PRO A 85 3.82 0.66 7.19
C PRO A 85 3.20 2.07 7.25
N GLU A 86 3.59 2.87 8.25
CA GLU A 86 3.04 4.22 8.48
C GLU A 86 3.54 5.25 7.45
N GLU A 87 4.81 5.20 7.08
CA GLU A 87 5.47 6.29 6.34
C GLU A 87 5.25 6.26 4.82
N ILE A 88 4.60 5.21 4.29
CA ILE A 88 4.68 4.88 2.85
C ILE A 88 3.38 4.32 2.24
N SER A 89 2.36 3.95 3.03
CA SER A 89 1.13 3.33 2.51
C SER A 89 -0.08 4.24 2.64
N ASN A 90 -0.61 4.68 1.50
CA ASN A 90 -1.75 5.61 1.42
C ASN A 90 -3.09 4.91 1.16
N VAL A 91 -3.08 3.66 0.68
CA VAL A 91 -4.27 2.83 0.49
C VAL A 91 -3.94 1.40 0.95
N TYR A 92 -4.89 0.74 1.61
CA TYR A 92 -4.80 -0.66 2.00
C TYR A 92 -6.22 -1.21 2.13
N PHE A 93 -6.45 -2.48 1.78
CA PHE A 93 -7.80 -3.05 1.80
C PHE A 93 -7.77 -4.59 1.91
N ILE A 94 -8.91 -5.19 2.23
CA ILE A 94 -9.04 -6.65 2.31
C ILE A 94 -9.58 -7.17 0.97
N ASN A 95 -8.68 -7.62 0.10
CA ASN A 95 -8.99 -8.12 -1.24
C ASN A 95 -9.89 -9.38 -1.20
N SER A 96 -9.66 -10.28 -0.23
CA SER A 96 -10.55 -11.41 -0.03
C SER A 96 -10.46 -12.02 1.37
N ILE A 97 -11.52 -12.72 1.75
CA ILE A 97 -11.58 -13.58 2.94
C ILE A 97 -11.87 -15.00 2.45
N THR A 98 -10.99 -15.93 2.78
CA THR A 98 -11.07 -17.35 2.39
C THR A 98 -11.15 -18.21 3.63
N THR A 99 -12.21 -19.01 3.76
CA THR A 99 -12.40 -19.92 4.89
C THR A 99 -11.94 -21.33 4.56
N ASN A 100 -11.26 -21.99 5.49
CA ASN A 100 -11.01 -23.43 5.50
C ASN A 100 -11.82 -24.05 6.66
N PHE A 101 -12.75 -24.95 6.32
CA PHE A 101 -13.61 -25.63 7.30
C PHE A 101 -13.98 -27.02 6.76
N ASN A 102 -13.74 -28.07 7.55
CA ASN A 102 -14.06 -29.46 7.20
C ASN A 102 -13.47 -29.97 5.87
N GLY A 103 -12.31 -29.47 5.46
CA GLY A 103 -11.60 -29.92 4.26
C GLY A 103 -12.19 -29.43 2.92
N ASP A 104 -13.27 -28.66 2.95
CA ASP A 104 -13.72 -27.89 1.79
C ASP A 104 -12.86 -26.61 1.67
N LEU A 105 -12.01 -26.57 0.65
CA LEU A 105 -11.13 -25.44 0.36
C LEU A 105 -11.93 -24.24 -0.17
N GLY A 106 -12.10 -23.22 0.67
CA GLY A 106 -12.09 -21.83 0.23
C GLY A 106 -13.28 -21.36 -0.59
N SER A 107 -14.49 -21.37 -0.02
CA SER A 107 -15.53 -20.47 -0.53
C SER A 107 -15.08 -19.02 -0.33
N LYS A 108 -14.75 -18.30 -1.40
CA LYS A 108 -14.54 -16.84 -1.34
C LYS A 108 -15.81 -16.20 -0.80
N ASN A 109 -15.67 -15.41 0.26
CA ASN A 109 -16.81 -14.79 0.91
C ASN A 109 -17.37 -13.63 0.09
N SER A 110 -18.70 -13.54 -0.01
CA SER A 110 -19.40 -12.47 -0.69
C SER A 110 -19.37 -11.12 0.03
N GLN A 111 -18.98 -11.07 1.31
CA GLN A 111 -18.94 -9.84 2.13
C GLN A 111 -17.53 -9.39 2.54
N ALA A 112 -16.52 -9.69 1.72
CA ALA A 112 -15.17 -9.15 1.93
C ALA A 112 -15.11 -7.62 1.74
N GLU A 113 -15.96 -7.06 0.87
CA GLU A 113 -16.04 -5.62 0.59
C GLU A 113 -16.54 -4.82 1.80
N GLU A 114 -17.64 -5.25 2.45
CA GLU A 114 -18.14 -4.60 3.67
C GLU A 114 -17.14 -4.70 4.82
N PHE A 115 -16.42 -5.83 4.94
CA PHE A 115 -15.35 -5.96 5.92
C PHE A 115 -14.18 -5.02 5.63
N SER A 116 -13.77 -4.92 4.36
CA SER A 116 -12.69 -4.03 3.93
C SER A 116 -13.02 -2.59 4.25
N LYS A 117 -14.24 -2.15 3.94
CA LYS A 117 -14.68 -0.79 4.21
C LYS A 117 -14.57 -0.42 5.68
N GLU A 118 -15.04 -1.27 6.60
CA GLU A 118 -14.91 -1.02 8.04
C GLU A 118 -13.45 -1.10 8.53
N PHE A 119 -12.60 -1.88 7.87
CA PHE A 119 -11.15 -1.97 8.14
C PHE A 119 -10.39 -0.72 7.66
N GLU A 120 -10.79 -0.16 6.52
CA GLU A 120 -10.31 1.11 5.97
C GLU A 120 -10.76 2.30 6.82
N ASP A 121 -12.07 2.42 7.08
CA ASP A 121 -12.68 3.48 7.90
C ASP A 121 -12.12 3.50 9.34
N ALA A 122 -11.67 2.36 9.87
CA ALA A 122 -11.01 2.27 11.17
C ALA A 122 -9.61 2.90 11.22
N ASN A 123 -9.00 3.25 10.08
CA ASN A 123 -7.70 3.94 9.96
C ASN A 123 -6.61 3.44 10.94
N LYS A 124 -6.26 2.15 10.84
CA LYS A 124 -5.31 1.44 11.70
C LYS A 124 -5.62 1.41 13.21
N ASN A 125 -6.83 1.77 13.63
CA ASN A 125 -7.24 1.75 15.05
C ASN A 125 -8.19 0.58 15.34
N ILE A 126 -7.68 -0.46 16.01
CA ILE A 126 -8.47 -1.65 16.42
C ILE A 126 -9.71 -1.31 17.25
N ASN A 127 -9.69 -0.21 18.01
CA ASN A 127 -10.83 0.22 18.81
C ASN A 127 -11.90 0.94 17.96
N ALA A 128 -11.52 1.58 16.85
CA ALA A 128 -12.45 2.21 15.91
C ALA A 128 -13.22 1.16 15.09
N MET A 129 -12.60 0.00 14.82
CA MET A 129 -13.28 -1.13 14.17
C MET A 129 -14.39 -1.73 15.04
N ASN A 130 -14.34 -1.57 16.38
CA ASN A 130 -15.48 -1.82 17.27
C ASN A 130 -16.11 -3.22 17.09
N ILE A 131 -15.27 -4.27 17.07
CA ILE A 131 -15.70 -5.67 17.00
C ILE A 131 -16.39 -6.02 18.32
N LYS A 132 -17.72 -6.18 18.28
CA LYS A 132 -18.56 -6.45 19.47
C LYS A 132 -18.69 -7.93 19.78
N ASN A 133 -18.90 -8.75 18.76
CA ASN A 133 -18.96 -10.19 18.90
C ASN A 133 -18.55 -10.88 17.59
N HIS A 134 -18.18 -12.15 17.73
CA HIS A 134 -18.00 -13.06 16.62
C HIS A 134 -18.85 -14.30 16.89
N THR A 135 -19.70 -14.69 15.94
CA THR A 135 -20.81 -15.62 16.18
C THR A 135 -20.92 -16.65 15.07
N LEU A 136 -20.94 -17.93 15.47
CA LEU A 136 -21.36 -19.05 14.64
C LEU A 136 -22.90 -19.17 14.72
N VAL A 137 -23.58 -19.00 13.60
CA VAL A 137 -25.01 -19.24 13.43
C VAL A 137 -25.19 -20.58 12.73
N ILE A 138 -25.92 -21.48 13.38
CA ILE A 138 -26.26 -22.80 12.87
C ILE A 138 -27.73 -22.75 12.44
N GLU A 139 -27.97 -22.88 11.15
CA GLU A 139 -29.31 -23.05 10.60
C GLU A 139 -29.64 -24.54 10.50
N ARG A 140 -30.89 -24.91 10.78
CA ARG A 140 -31.39 -26.28 10.69
C ARG A 140 -32.63 -26.34 9.79
N TYR A 141 -32.57 -27.17 8.77
CA TYR A 141 -33.66 -27.46 7.85
C TYR A 141 -34.08 -28.92 8.00
N ASN A 142 -35.34 -29.24 7.74
CA ASN A 142 -35.86 -30.61 7.80
C ASN A 142 -36.14 -31.10 6.38
N ASP A 143 -35.25 -31.95 5.86
CA ASP A 143 -35.45 -32.62 4.57
C ASP A 143 -36.30 -33.88 4.76
N PRO A 144 -37.37 -34.10 3.96
CA PRO A 144 -38.23 -35.27 4.09
C PRO A 144 -37.56 -36.64 3.88
N THR A 145 -36.39 -36.67 3.23
CA THR A 145 -35.66 -37.89 2.85
C THR A 145 -34.43 -38.10 3.73
N LEU A 146 -33.70 -37.03 4.04
CA LEU A 146 -32.42 -37.05 4.76
C LEU A 146 -32.53 -36.67 6.24
N GLY A 147 -33.68 -36.14 6.69
CA GLY A 147 -33.88 -35.65 8.04
C GLY A 147 -33.30 -34.25 8.25
N TYR A 148 -32.77 -33.98 9.43
CA TYR A 148 -32.22 -32.65 9.73
C TYR A 148 -30.88 -32.40 9.02
N LEU A 149 -30.83 -31.30 8.28
CA LEU A 149 -29.64 -30.77 7.62
C LEU A 149 -29.22 -29.46 8.29
N TYR A 150 -27.92 -29.29 8.52
CA TYR A 150 -27.35 -28.14 9.23
C TYR A 150 -26.45 -27.30 8.32
N PHE A 151 -26.52 -25.98 8.45
CA PHE A 151 -25.70 -25.03 7.70
C PHE A 151 -25.01 -24.07 8.66
N ALA A 152 -23.70 -23.91 8.51
CA ALA A 152 -22.90 -22.99 9.33
C ALA A 152 -22.70 -21.65 8.61
N ASN A 153 -22.99 -20.57 9.31
CA ASN A 153 -22.67 -19.21 8.89
C ASN A 153 -21.90 -18.53 10.03
N VAL A 154 -20.76 -17.91 9.75
CA VAL A 154 -20.01 -17.16 10.75
C VAL A 154 -20.15 -15.67 10.46
N TYR A 155 -20.40 -14.88 11.48
CA TYR A 155 -20.56 -13.42 11.38
C TYR A 155 -19.71 -12.68 12.41
N ALA A 156 -19.26 -11.47 12.06
CA ALA A 156 -18.73 -10.49 13.01
C ALA A 156 -19.71 -9.33 13.15
N SER A 157 -19.93 -8.85 14.38
CA SER A 157 -20.61 -7.57 14.59
C SER A 157 -19.59 -6.44 14.71
N ILE A 158 -19.57 -5.57 13.70
CA ILE A 158 -18.61 -4.48 13.51
C ILE A 158 -19.46 -3.22 13.33
N ASN A 159 -19.26 -2.19 14.18
CA ASN A 159 -20.04 -0.95 14.17
C ASN A 159 -21.59 -1.10 14.07
N ASN A 160 -22.13 -2.14 14.71
CA ASN A 160 -23.56 -2.58 14.67
C ASN A 160 -24.02 -3.21 13.34
N GLN A 161 -23.16 -3.36 12.34
CA GLN A 161 -23.41 -4.16 11.15
C GLN A 161 -23.05 -5.62 11.44
N LYS A 162 -23.79 -6.58 10.85
CA LYS A 162 -23.51 -8.03 10.95
C LYS A 162 -22.88 -8.48 9.64
N ILE A 163 -21.55 -8.48 9.59
CA ILE A 163 -20.77 -8.84 8.40
C ILE A 163 -20.51 -10.34 8.42
N ARG A 164 -20.93 -11.06 7.38
CA ARG A 164 -20.67 -12.50 7.28
C ARG A 164 -19.20 -12.73 6.97
N LEU A 165 -18.51 -13.55 7.77
CA LEU A 165 -17.14 -14.00 7.54
C LEU A 165 -17.06 -15.43 6.96
N PHE A 166 -18.14 -16.22 7.00
CA PHE A 166 -18.31 -17.49 6.27
C PHE A 166 -19.79 -17.83 6.05
N GLY A 167 -20.13 -18.50 4.94
CA GLY A 167 -21.46 -19.09 4.69
C GLY A 167 -22.16 -18.61 3.41
N LEU A 168 -22.71 -19.55 2.64
CA LEU A 168 -23.45 -19.32 1.38
C LEU A 168 -24.54 -20.37 1.17
N ASN A 169 -25.53 -20.06 0.31
CA ASN A 169 -26.64 -20.94 -0.10
C ASN A 169 -26.21 -22.23 -0.83
N SER A 170 -24.90 -22.42 -1.06
CA SER A 170 -24.31 -23.61 -1.71
C SER A 170 -23.27 -24.31 -0.83
N SER A 171 -23.17 -23.96 0.45
CA SER A 171 -22.40 -24.77 1.40
C SER A 171 -23.04 -26.15 1.51
N LYS A 172 -22.22 -27.22 1.47
CA LYS A 172 -22.73 -28.59 1.65
C LYS A 172 -23.38 -28.67 3.04
N PRO A 173 -24.60 -29.20 3.16
CA PRO A 173 -25.21 -29.38 4.47
C PRO A 173 -24.42 -30.40 5.28
N PHE A 174 -24.27 -30.12 6.57
CA PHE A 174 -23.79 -31.07 7.56
C PHE A 174 -24.95 -31.98 8.00
N GLN A 175 -24.67 -33.26 8.21
CA GLN A 175 -25.69 -34.25 8.58
C GLN A 175 -25.90 -34.29 10.10
N THR A 176 -24.86 -33.94 10.86
CA THR A 176 -24.89 -33.91 12.31
C THR A 176 -24.34 -32.60 12.88
N LEU A 177 -24.67 -32.31 14.14
CA LEU A 177 -24.03 -31.23 14.89
C LEU A 177 -22.57 -31.55 15.26
N ASP A 178 -22.15 -32.81 15.22
CA ASP A 178 -20.77 -33.21 15.49
C ASP A 178 -19.85 -32.91 14.30
N ASP A 179 -20.37 -32.96 13.07
CA ASP A 179 -19.64 -32.55 11.86
C ASP A 179 -19.21 -31.07 11.95
N LEU A 180 -19.98 -30.24 12.66
CA LEU A 180 -19.67 -28.83 12.90
C LEU A 180 -18.60 -28.59 13.97
N LYS A 181 -18.26 -29.59 14.79
CA LYS A 181 -17.29 -29.48 15.89
C LYS A 181 -15.87 -29.68 15.38
N ASN A 182 -15.42 -28.78 14.51
CA ASN A 182 -14.09 -28.86 13.90
C ASN A 182 -13.37 -27.50 13.90
N GLU A 183 -12.10 -27.52 13.52
CA GLU A 183 -11.29 -26.32 13.37
C GLU A 183 -11.78 -25.50 12.17
N PHE A 184 -12.00 -24.21 12.42
CA PHE A 184 -12.39 -23.19 11.47
C PHE A 184 -11.23 -22.22 11.31
N GLU A 185 -10.72 -22.02 10.09
CA GLU A 185 -9.71 -21.02 9.78
C GLU A 185 -10.27 -19.98 8.79
N ASN A 186 -10.00 -18.70 9.06
CA ASN A 186 -10.23 -17.61 8.11
C ASN A 186 -8.90 -16.96 7.72
N ILE A 187 -8.65 -16.88 6.42
CA ILE A 187 -7.46 -16.26 5.82
C ILE A 187 -7.87 -14.97 5.11
N PHE A 188 -7.34 -13.85 5.58
CA PHE A 188 -7.49 -12.53 4.98
C PHE A 188 -6.34 -12.27 4.01
N GLU A 189 -6.67 -11.82 2.81
CA GLU A 189 -5.71 -11.31 1.84
C GLU A 189 -5.70 -9.79 1.92
N LEU A 190 -4.80 -9.25 2.73
CA LEU A 190 -4.56 -7.82 2.89
C LEU A 190 -3.71 -7.33 1.72
N GLU A 191 -4.23 -6.37 0.96
CA GLU A 191 -3.51 -5.69 -0.10
C GLU A 191 -3.09 -4.30 0.37
N ILE A 192 -1.82 -3.95 0.18
CA ILE A 192 -1.22 -2.70 0.65
C ILE A 192 -0.60 -1.98 -0.53
N HIS A 193 -1.04 -0.75 -0.77
CA HIS A 193 -0.55 0.11 -1.85
C HIS A 193 0.46 1.10 -1.26
N LYS A 194 1.73 0.89 -1.59
CA LYS A 194 2.86 1.66 -1.07
C LYS A 194 3.38 2.64 -2.13
N GLU A 195 3.39 3.94 -1.84
CA GLU A 195 4.00 4.95 -2.72
C GLU A 195 5.51 4.72 -2.85
N ILE A 196 6.03 4.66 -4.07
CA ILE A 196 7.48 4.60 -4.28
C ILE A 196 8.03 6.03 -4.23
N ARG A 197 8.81 6.36 -3.20
CA ARG A 197 9.45 7.67 -3.03
C ARG A 197 10.97 7.56 -3.00
N ILE A 198 11.65 8.44 -3.73
CA ILE A 198 13.11 8.49 -3.82
C ILE A 198 13.74 9.81 -3.32
N ASP A 199 12.96 10.75 -2.78
CA ASP A 199 13.47 12.04 -2.29
C ASP A 199 14.68 11.91 -1.36
N GLY A 200 15.83 12.47 -1.75
CA GLY A 200 17.03 12.45 -0.90
C GLY A 200 18.30 12.87 -1.61
N TYR A 201 19.43 12.65 -0.96
CA TYR A 201 20.76 12.93 -1.51
C TYR A 201 21.84 12.08 -0.85
N ASP A 202 22.93 11.85 -1.58
CA ASP A 202 24.15 11.25 -1.04
C ASP A 202 24.88 12.21 -0.09
N LYS A 203 25.08 11.82 1.17
CA LYS A 203 25.88 12.60 2.14
C LYS A 203 27.39 12.41 1.97
N ASN A 204 27.82 11.28 1.44
CA ASN A 204 29.22 10.86 1.35
C ASN A 204 29.55 10.31 -0.04
N PRO A 205 30.78 10.51 -0.56
CA PRO A 205 31.21 9.88 -1.81
C PRO A 205 31.27 8.35 -1.68
N TRP A 206 30.55 7.62 -2.54
CA TRP A 206 30.52 6.16 -2.56
C TRP A 206 31.32 5.53 -3.71
N GLY A 207 32.02 6.34 -4.50
CA GLY A 207 32.97 5.89 -5.53
C GLY A 207 32.64 6.30 -6.97
N LEU A 208 31.50 6.94 -7.21
CA LEU A 208 31.11 7.44 -8.51
C LEU A 208 31.99 8.63 -8.95
N LYS A 209 32.61 8.53 -10.12
CA LYS A 209 33.50 9.55 -10.70
C LYS A 209 33.22 9.66 -12.20
N PHE A 210 33.25 10.88 -12.74
CA PHE A 210 33.23 11.07 -14.18
C PHE A 210 34.68 11.17 -14.69
N PRO A 211 35.12 10.37 -15.67
CA PRO A 211 36.54 10.13 -16.00
C PRO A 211 37.15 11.21 -16.92
N GLN A 212 36.69 12.46 -16.85
CA GLN A 212 37.23 13.52 -17.70
C GLN A 212 38.57 14.05 -17.16
N ASN A 213 39.37 14.64 -18.05
CA ASN A 213 40.65 15.28 -17.74
C ASN A 213 40.57 16.83 -17.83
N VAL A 214 39.37 17.39 -17.97
CA VAL A 214 39.13 18.83 -18.03
C VAL A 214 37.88 19.16 -17.20
N PRO A 215 37.82 20.32 -16.52
CA PRO A 215 36.62 20.72 -15.80
C PRO A 215 35.43 20.81 -16.74
N PHE A 216 34.28 20.35 -16.28
CA PHE A 216 33.13 20.15 -17.14
C PHE A 216 32.68 21.47 -17.78
N PRO A 217 32.52 21.51 -19.12
CA PRO A 217 31.72 22.55 -19.76
C PRO A 217 30.26 22.45 -19.27
N PRO A 218 29.34 23.35 -19.68
CA PRO A 218 28.06 23.54 -18.98
C PRO A 218 27.23 22.27 -18.79
N GLU A 219 26.34 22.27 -17.79
CA GLU A 219 25.67 21.07 -17.27
C GLU A 219 25.03 20.14 -18.32
N TYR A 220 24.59 20.64 -19.47
CA TYR A 220 24.11 19.81 -20.57
C TYR A 220 25.14 18.80 -21.08
N TYR A 221 26.46 19.05 -20.96
CA TYR A 221 27.52 18.09 -21.24
C TYR A 221 27.66 17.02 -20.16
N ILE A 222 27.44 17.36 -18.88
CA ILE A 222 27.40 16.39 -17.78
C ILE A 222 26.25 15.41 -18.03
N ILE A 223 25.06 15.94 -18.29
CA ILE A 223 23.85 15.14 -18.61
C ILE A 223 24.05 14.35 -19.91
N GLY A 224 24.62 14.97 -20.95
CA GLY A 224 24.89 14.34 -22.23
C GLY A 224 25.90 13.18 -22.13
N TRP A 225 26.94 13.34 -21.32
CA TRP A 225 27.92 12.29 -21.04
C TRP A 225 27.28 11.15 -20.23
N PHE A 226 26.57 11.48 -19.14
CA PHE A 226 25.86 10.51 -18.30
C PHE A 226 24.82 9.69 -19.07
N MET A 227 24.12 10.30 -20.02
CA MET A 227 23.12 9.65 -20.87
C MET A 227 23.67 9.03 -22.16
N SER A 228 24.99 9.04 -22.37
CA SER A 228 25.57 8.53 -23.61
C SER A 228 25.32 7.03 -23.80
N ALA A 229 25.34 6.58 -25.06
CA ALA A 229 25.09 5.19 -25.44
C ALA A 229 26.31 4.25 -25.28
N ASN A 230 27.45 4.76 -24.80
CA ASN A 230 28.65 3.95 -24.59
C ASN A 230 28.49 3.01 -23.38
N GLU A 231 29.31 1.95 -23.31
CA GLU A 231 29.18 0.93 -22.27
C GLU A 231 29.57 1.43 -20.87
N GLU A 232 30.46 2.42 -20.77
CA GLU A 232 30.87 3.02 -19.50
C GLU A 232 29.70 3.79 -18.85
N SER A 233 29.05 4.67 -19.60
CA SER A 233 27.87 5.42 -19.14
C SER A 233 26.67 4.49 -18.89
N LYS A 234 26.46 3.45 -19.72
CA LYS A 234 25.45 2.40 -19.44
C LYS A 234 25.71 1.69 -18.11
N LYS A 235 26.96 1.30 -17.85
CA LYS A 235 27.35 0.68 -16.57
C LYS A 235 27.13 1.65 -15.42
N MET A 236 27.55 2.90 -15.57
CA MET A 236 27.39 3.94 -14.55
C MET A 236 25.92 4.17 -14.18
N ARG A 237 25.01 4.23 -15.17
CA ARG A 237 23.56 4.34 -14.91
C ARG A 237 23.00 3.12 -14.16
N LYS A 238 23.49 1.91 -14.43
CA LYS A 238 23.13 0.70 -13.67
C LYS A 238 23.65 0.73 -12.23
N ASP A 239 24.89 1.20 -12.03
CA ASP A 239 25.48 1.32 -10.69
C ASP A 239 24.73 2.37 -9.85
N VAL A 240 24.34 3.52 -10.45
CA VAL A 240 23.45 4.52 -9.83
C VAL A 240 22.07 3.96 -9.48
N LEU A 241 21.41 3.28 -10.42
CA LEU A 241 20.10 2.66 -10.21
C LEU A 241 20.14 1.66 -9.04
N LYS A 242 21.18 0.81 -9.01
CA LYS A 242 21.41 -0.14 -7.93
C LYS A 242 21.58 0.56 -6.58
N HIS A 243 22.40 1.60 -6.51
CA HIS A 243 22.63 2.38 -5.28
C HIS A 243 21.34 3.02 -4.77
N ILE A 244 20.53 3.63 -5.63
CA ILE A 244 19.21 4.20 -5.26
C ILE A 244 18.29 3.10 -4.71
N ASN A 245 18.20 1.96 -5.40
CA ASN A 245 17.40 0.82 -4.96
C ASN A 245 17.83 0.28 -3.58
N GLU A 246 19.14 0.21 -3.31
CA GLU A 246 19.70 -0.22 -2.01
C GLU A 246 19.44 0.80 -0.89
N VAL A 247 19.73 2.08 -1.12
CA VAL A 247 19.55 3.16 -0.12
C VAL A 247 18.07 3.43 0.19
N LYS A 248 17.20 3.39 -0.82
CA LYS A 248 15.77 3.66 -0.67
C LYS A 248 14.91 2.43 -0.43
N LYS A 249 15.47 1.22 -0.56
CA LYS A 249 14.73 -0.06 -0.46
C LYS A 249 13.55 -0.11 -1.43
N VAL A 250 13.81 0.25 -2.68
CA VAL A 250 12.88 0.27 -3.81
C VAL A 250 13.39 -0.60 -4.96
N LYS A 251 12.57 -0.81 -5.99
CA LYS A 251 12.91 -1.61 -7.18
C LYS A 251 12.62 -0.84 -8.46
N LEU A 252 13.34 0.26 -8.66
CA LEU A 252 13.35 0.95 -9.95
C LEU A 252 14.05 0.08 -10.99
N ASN A 253 13.49 0.06 -12.21
CA ASN A 253 14.05 -0.66 -13.36
C ASN A 253 14.92 0.23 -14.25
N GLU A 254 14.73 1.55 -14.19
CA GLU A 254 15.46 2.55 -14.96
C GLU A 254 15.53 3.89 -14.23
N ILE A 255 16.16 4.87 -14.88
CA ILE A 255 16.22 6.27 -14.43
C ILE A 255 15.90 7.17 -15.63
N ASP A 256 15.24 8.29 -15.38
CA ASP A 256 15.01 9.30 -16.42
C ASP A 256 16.33 9.91 -16.89
N ARG A 257 16.25 10.65 -18.00
CA ARG A 257 17.27 11.66 -18.31
C ARG A 257 17.28 12.71 -17.18
N PRO A 258 18.43 12.95 -16.50
CA PRO A 258 18.52 14.03 -15.52
C PRO A 258 18.19 15.39 -16.12
N GLU A 259 17.45 16.20 -15.37
CA GLU A 259 17.02 17.55 -15.77
C GLU A 259 17.78 18.66 -15.05
N THR A 260 18.52 18.37 -13.97
CA THR A 260 19.22 19.39 -13.18
C THR A 260 20.52 18.87 -12.58
N VAL A 261 21.56 19.71 -12.61
CA VAL A 261 22.80 19.52 -11.86
C VAL A 261 22.86 20.55 -10.73
N TYR A 262 23.30 20.15 -9.52
CA TYR A 262 23.40 21.03 -8.35
C TYR A 262 24.84 21.14 -7.86
N ARG A 263 25.20 22.31 -7.33
CA ARG A 263 26.47 22.51 -6.61
C ARG A 263 26.51 21.61 -5.38
N ALA A 264 27.68 21.06 -5.02
CA ALA A 264 27.85 20.37 -3.75
C ALA A 264 28.44 21.32 -2.71
N ILE A 265 27.79 21.44 -1.55
CA ILE A 265 28.27 22.22 -0.41
C ILE A 265 28.88 21.23 0.58
N PHE A 266 30.18 21.37 0.83
CA PHE A 266 30.91 20.56 1.80
C PHE A 266 30.85 21.19 3.20
N ASP A 267 30.29 20.45 4.15
CA ASP A 267 30.30 20.77 5.57
C ASP A 267 31.55 20.17 6.22
N LYS A 268 32.39 21.02 6.82
CA LYS A 268 33.64 20.63 7.46
C LYS A 268 33.44 20.04 8.85
N ASP A 269 32.37 20.39 9.54
CA ASP A 269 32.11 19.98 10.92
C ASP A 269 31.50 18.58 10.96
N THR A 270 30.67 18.24 9.97
CA THR A 270 30.13 16.88 9.79
C THR A 270 30.93 16.02 8.81
N ASN A 271 31.83 16.61 8.02
CA ASN A 271 32.57 15.97 6.92
C ASN A 271 31.63 15.32 5.86
N THR A 272 30.49 15.97 5.57
CA THR A 272 29.50 15.51 4.59
C THR A 272 29.20 16.55 3.52
N TYR A 273 28.67 16.12 2.39
CA TYR A 273 28.14 17.00 1.35
C TYR A 273 26.63 17.20 1.49
N SER A 274 26.15 18.34 1.01
CA SER A 274 24.73 18.67 0.86
C SER A 274 24.49 19.38 -0.48
N PRO A 275 23.30 19.22 -1.10
CA PRO A 275 22.98 19.86 -2.36
C PRO A 275 22.74 21.37 -2.15
N GLY A 276 23.47 22.18 -2.91
CA GLY A 276 23.28 23.63 -2.99
C GLY A 276 22.27 24.02 -4.07
N LYS A 277 22.43 25.24 -4.60
CA LYS A 277 21.66 25.71 -5.76
C LYS A 277 21.96 24.84 -6.99
N ALA A 278 20.97 24.73 -7.87
CA ALA A 278 21.17 24.27 -9.24
C ALA A 278 22.22 25.15 -9.95
N TYR A 279 22.90 24.60 -10.95
CA TYR A 279 23.66 25.44 -11.87
C TYR A 279 22.70 26.25 -12.74
N GLU A 280 23.17 27.40 -13.22
CA GLU A 280 22.46 28.17 -14.24
C GLU A 280 22.94 27.71 -15.62
N ASP A 281 22.09 27.87 -16.64
CA ASP A 281 22.44 27.56 -18.02
C ASP A 281 23.79 28.20 -18.41
N SER A 282 24.61 27.42 -19.11
CA SER A 282 25.93 27.85 -19.61
C SER A 282 27.01 28.12 -18.53
N VAL A 283 26.76 27.85 -17.23
CA VAL A 283 27.80 27.95 -16.17
C VAL A 283 28.71 26.71 -16.16
N ARG A 284 30.02 26.93 -16.04
CA ARG A 284 31.04 25.88 -15.92
C ARG A 284 30.99 25.21 -14.53
N VAL A 285 31.26 23.90 -14.48
CA VAL A 285 31.33 23.14 -13.22
C VAL A 285 32.79 22.90 -12.85
N ASP A 286 33.28 23.75 -11.96
CA ASP A 286 34.69 23.80 -11.52
C ASP A 286 34.91 23.14 -10.14
N GLU A 287 33.84 22.87 -9.40
CA GLU A 287 33.88 22.20 -8.10
C GLU A 287 34.33 20.72 -8.18
N ASP A 288 35.11 20.26 -7.18
CA ASP A 288 35.57 18.86 -7.01
C ASP A 288 34.42 17.84 -6.93
N TYR A 289 33.24 18.28 -6.52
CA TYR A 289 32.03 17.48 -6.43
C TYR A 289 30.80 18.28 -6.84
N PHE A 290 29.85 17.59 -7.45
CA PHE A 290 28.53 18.11 -7.79
C PHE A 290 27.49 17.02 -7.62
N TYR A 291 26.22 17.40 -7.64
CA TYR A 291 25.10 16.45 -7.61
C TYR A 291 24.40 16.41 -8.98
N ILE A 292 23.97 15.22 -9.41
CA ILE A 292 22.97 15.08 -10.47
C ILE A 292 21.64 14.67 -9.84
N GLY A 293 20.56 15.37 -10.20
CA GLY A 293 19.20 14.99 -9.85
C GLY A 293 18.72 13.78 -10.65
N ILE A 294 18.39 12.68 -9.97
CA ILE A 294 17.87 11.46 -10.58
C ILE A 294 16.38 11.31 -10.24
N THR A 295 15.55 11.20 -11.28
CA THR A 295 14.11 10.90 -11.18
C THR A 295 13.78 9.58 -11.88
N ASN A 296 12.59 9.05 -11.62
CA ASN A 296 11.91 8.08 -12.47
C ASN A 296 10.41 8.42 -12.46
N LYS A 297 9.96 9.30 -13.35
CA LYS A 297 8.61 9.89 -13.33
C LYS A 297 7.48 8.87 -13.47
N GLU A 298 7.75 7.69 -14.05
CA GLU A 298 6.78 6.60 -14.18
C GLU A 298 6.81 5.60 -13.01
N GLY A 299 7.89 5.58 -12.21
CA GLY A 299 8.18 4.53 -11.23
C GLY A 299 8.51 5.01 -9.81
N ALA A 300 8.70 6.30 -9.56
CA ALA A 300 8.80 6.90 -8.22
C ALA A 300 8.44 8.40 -8.19
N PHE A 301 7.95 8.85 -7.05
CA PHE A 301 7.91 10.27 -6.71
C PHE A 301 9.26 10.77 -6.16
N GLY A 302 9.53 12.04 -6.44
CA GLY A 302 10.67 12.76 -5.87
C GLY A 302 11.94 12.65 -6.71
N GLU A 303 13.02 13.21 -6.17
CA GLU A 303 14.33 13.22 -6.80
C GLU A 303 15.42 12.77 -5.82
N TYR A 304 16.25 11.82 -6.24
CA TYR A 304 17.46 11.45 -5.51
C TYR A 304 18.68 12.13 -6.13
N LYS A 305 19.36 12.98 -5.35
CA LYS A 305 20.56 13.69 -5.80
C LYS A 305 21.80 12.85 -5.54
N ILE A 306 22.39 12.31 -6.61
CA ILE A 306 23.59 11.49 -6.57
C ILE A 306 24.84 12.37 -6.51
N LEU A 307 25.73 12.13 -5.55
CA LEU A 307 27.00 12.85 -5.42
C LEU A 307 28.05 12.26 -6.36
N ILE A 308 28.55 13.06 -7.29
CA ILE A 308 29.59 12.67 -8.25
C ILE A 308 30.86 13.43 -7.95
N LYS A 309 31.98 12.70 -7.94
CA LYS A 309 33.31 13.32 -7.97
C LYS A 309 33.63 13.80 -9.38
N ASN A 310 33.90 15.10 -9.50
CA ASN A 310 34.60 15.68 -10.61
C ASN A 310 36.08 15.29 -10.51
N THR A 311 36.68 14.76 -11.58
CA THR A 311 38.13 14.66 -11.67
C THR A 311 38.62 15.77 -12.59
N PRO A 312 38.98 16.96 -12.08
CA PRO A 312 39.82 17.85 -12.88
C PRO A 312 41.09 17.08 -13.25
N GLY A 313 41.43 17.04 -14.53
CA GLY A 313 42.69 16.45 -14.95
C GLY A 313 43.86 17.23 -14.36
N LYS A 314 45.03 16.61 -14.36
CA LYS A 314 46.26 17.37 -14.11
C LYS A 314 46.37 18.44 -15.19
N GLU A 315 46.69 19.66 -14.81
CA GLU A 315 47.19 20.64 -15.77
C GLU A 315 48.45 20.05 -16.40
N ASP A 316 48.44 19.87 -17.72
CA ASP A 316 49.64 19.54 -18.46
C ASP A 316 50.58 20.75 -18.38
N SER A 317 51.63 20.60 -17.57
CA SER A 317 52.67 21.61 -17.40
C SER A 317 53.48 21.74 -18.69
N ASN A 318 53.10 22.71 -19.53
CA ASN A 318 53.89 23.19 -20.67
C ASN A 318 55.07 24.07 -20.21
#